data_AF-A0A528IHQ3-F1
#
_entry.id   AF-A0A528IHQ3-F1
#
_cell.length_a   1.000
_cell.length_b   1.000
_cell.length_c   1.000
_cell.angle_alpha   90.00
_cell.angle_beta   90.00
_cell.angle_gamma   90.00
#
_symmetry.space_group_name_H-M   'P 1'
#
loop_
_entity.id
_entity.type
_entity.pdbx_description
1 polymer ?
#
loop_
_entity_poly.entity_id
_entity_poly.type
_entity_poly.pdbx_seq_one_letter_code
_entity_poly.pdbx_strand_id
1 'polypeptide(L)'
;SWQMADAYLSGQVREKLKSAEAAAALEPAFERNVRALVEVQPADLGPSDITARLGAPWIPAADVVAFVKETLGAEIRIHHMPELASWTVEARQLGYMATGTSEWGTERRHAGELIADALNSRVPQIFDIIKEGQAEKRVLNVVDTEAAKEKLTKIKTAFRTWIWSDPDRTDRLARVYNDRFNNIAPRHFNGDHLNLPGASGALSLYRHQKRGIWRIIAAGATYLAHAVGAGKTMTMAAAVMEQKRLGLIAKAMLVVPGHCLAQA
;
A
#
# COMPACT_ATOMS: atom_id res chain seq x y z
N SER A 1 12.35 23.82 6.29
CA SER A 1 12.44 23.85 7.76
C SER A 1 13.37 22.73 8.22
N TRP A 2 14.02 22.88 9.37
CA TRP A 2 14.88 21.84 9.92
C TRP A 2 14.08 20.65 10.46
N GLN A 3 14.63 19.43 10.35
CA GLN A 3 14.05 18.20 10.88
C GLN A 3 15.14 17.32 11.50
N MET A 4 14.75 16.51 12.49
CA MET A 4 15.60 15.43 13.01
C MET A 4 15.86 14.40 11.91
N ALA A 5 17.06 13.82 11.90
CA ALA A 5 17.44 12.83 10.89
C ALA A 5 16.49 11.62 10.86
N ASP A 6 16.03 11.13 12.01
CA ASP A 6 15.10 10.00 12.08
C ASP A 6 13.74 10.30 11.42
N ALA A 7 13.24 11.54 11.53
CA ALA A 7 12.02 12.00 10.88
C ALA A 7 12.24 12.27 9.39
N TYR A 8 13.39 12.86 9.04
CA TYR A 8 13.73 13.16 7.66
C TYR A 8 13.89 11.89 6.82
N LEU A 9 14.59 10.88 7.35
CA LEU A 9 14.92 9.62 6.68
C LEU A 9 13.84 8.53 6.83
N SER A 10 12.59 8.90 7.14
CA SER A 10 11.47 7.98 7.27
C SER A 10 10.21 8.48 6.55
N GLY A 11 9.19 7.63 6.40
CA GLY A 11 8.01 7.96 5.60
C GLY A 11 8.29 7.84 4.10
N GLN A 12 7.71 8.73 3.28
CA GLN A 12 7.78 8.71 1.81
C GLN A 12 9.17 9.07 1.27
N VAL A 13 10.14 8.16 1.36
CA VAL A 13 11.56 8.46 1.14
C VAL A 13 11.97 8.59 -0.32
N ARG A 14 11.25 8.00 -1.29
CA ARG A 14 11.49 8.20 -2.72
C ARG A 14 11.10 9.61 -3.15
N GLU A 15 9.96 10.11 -2.67
CA GLU A 15 9.54 11.50 -2.93
C GLU A 15 10.51 12.51 -2.31
N LYS A 16 10.97 12.23 -1.08
CA LYS A 16 12.00 13.02 -0.42
C LYS A 16 13.32 12.99 -1.19
N LEU A 17 13.73 11.84 -1.73
CA LEU A 17 14.95 11.70 -2.53
C LEU A 17 14.86 12.56 -3.79
N LYS A 18 13.77 12.43 -4.55
CA LYS A 18 13.53 13.25 -5.75
C LYS A 18 13.58 14.75 -5.46
N SER A 19 12.99 15.15 -4.33
CA SER A 19 13.03 16.55 -3.89
C SER A 19 14.44 16.99 -3.48
N ALA A 20 15.21 16.11 -2.82
CA ALA A 20 16.59 16.38 -2.42
C ALA A 20 17.54 16.45 -3.61
N GLU A 21 17.36 15.62 -4.64
CA GLU A 21 18.14 15.66 -5.89
C GLU A 21 17.90 16.96 -6.65
N ALA A 22 16.63 17.37 -6.79
CA ALA A 22 16.28 18.64 -7.41
C ALA A 22 16.87 19.84 -6.65
N ALA A 23 16.88 19.79 -5.31
CA ALA A 23 17.52 20.82 -4.48
C ALA A 23 19.05 20.80 -4.62
N ALA A 24 19.67 19.61 -4.65
CA ALA A 24 21.12 19.45 -4.77
C ALA A 24 21.67 19.96 -6.11
N ALA A 25 20.88 19.87 -7.19
CA ALA A 25 21.22 20.43 -8.49
C ALA A 25 21.38 21.96 -8.47
N LEU A 26 20.71 22.65 -7.55
CA LEU A 26 20.78 24.11 -7.38
C LEU A 26 21.73 24.51 -6.24
N GLU A 27 21.77 23.71 -5.16
CA GLU A 27 22.55 23.98 -3.97
C GLU A 27 23.27 22.70 -3.48
N PRO A 28 24.58 22.55 -3.75
CA PRO A 28 25.35 21.35 -3.44
C PRO A 28 25.34 20.91 -1.95
N ALA A 29 24.97 21.81 -1.03
CA ALA A 29 24.84 21.48 0.39
C ALA A 29 23.81 20.35 0.66
N PHE A 30 22.87 20.12 -0.25
CA PHE A 30 21.88 19.04 -0.16
C PHE A 30 22.39 17.67 -0.64
N GLU A 31 23.60 17.54 -1.18
CA GLU A 31 24.17 16.24 -1.56
C GLU A 31 24.26 15.25 -0.38
N ARG A 32 24.47 15.77 0.83
CA ARG A 32 24.44 14.93 2.05
C ARG A 32 23.07 14.31 2.28
N ASN A 33 22.01 15.03 1.94
CA ASN A 33 20.63 14.57 2.09
C ASN A 33 20.30 13.51 1.06
N VAL A 34 20.75 13.69 -0.18
CA VAL A 34 20.65 12.69 -1.25
C VAL A 34 21.32 11.39 -0.81
N ARG A 35 22.59 11.44 -0.40
CA ARG A 35 23.31 10.25 0.07
C ARG A 35 22.58 9.52 1.21
N ALA A 36 22.15 10.25 2.23
CA ALA A 36 21.42 9.66 3.35
C ALA A 36 20.06 9.08 2.95
N LEU A 37 19.35 9.69 1.99
CA LEU A 37 18.08 9.18 1.49
C LEU A 37 18.24 7.96 0.60
N VAL A 38 19.33 7.84 -0.16
CA VAL A 38 19.67 6.64 -0.95
C VAL A 38 19.84 5.42 -0.04
N GLU A 39 20.49 5.58 1.11
CA GLU A 39 20.75 4.48 2.06
C GLU A 39 19.48 3.91 2.72
N VAL A 40 18.42 4.72 2.83
CA VAL A 40 17.16 4.32 3.49
C VAL A 40 16.05 3.94 2.50
N GLN A 41 16.36 3.84 1.21
CA GLN A 41 15.38 3.39 0.21
C GLN A 41 14.96 1.94 0.50
N PRO A 42 13.65 1.65 0.51
CA PRO A 42 13.18 0.28 0.52
C PRO A 42 13.74 -0.48 -0.68
N ALA A 43 14.13 -1.74 -0.47
CA ALA A 43 14.53 -2.62 -1.57
C ALA A 43 13.37 -2.75 -2.55
N ASP A 44 13.65 -2.61 -3.85
CA ASP A 44 12.63 -2.71 -4.89
C ASP A 44 11.99 -4.11 -4.87
N LEU A 45 10.66 -4.14 -4.95
CA LEU A 45 9.88 -5.35 -5.08
C LEU A 45 9.99 -5.85 -6.52
N GLY A 46 10.29 -7.13 -6.67
CA GLY A 46 10.32 -7.80 -7.96
C GLY A 46 8.92 -8.17 -8.45
N PRO A 47 8.77 -8.60 -9.72
CA PRO A 47 7.48 -9.01 -10.28
C PRO A 47 6.78 -10.12 -9.48
N SER A 48 7.55 -11.03 -8.89
CA SER A 48 7.04 -12.10 -8.02
C SER A 48 6.40 -11.60 -6.73
N ASP A 49 6.82 -10.42 -6.25
CA ASP A 49 6.33 -9.81 -5.01
C ASP A 49 5.16 -8.84 -5.28
N ILE A 50 4.87 -8.55 -6.54
CA ILE A 50 3.84 -7.59 -6.96
C ILE A 50 2.60 -8.33 -7.48
N THR A 51 1.50 -8.18 -6.76
CA THR A 51 0.20 -8.72 -7.23
C THR A 51 -0.48 -7.74 -8.19
N ALA A 52 -0.36 -8.00 -9.49
CA ALA A 52 -1.06 -7.26 -10.54
C ALA A 52 -2.46 -7.82 -10.79
N ARG A 53 -3.51 -7.04 -10.50
CA ARG A 53 -4.91 -7.42 -10.72
C ARG A 53 -5.55 -6.48 -11.71
N LEU A 54 -6.43 -6.99 -12.58
CA LEU A 54 -7.33 -6.12 -13.36
C LEU A 54 -8.09 -5.19 -12.40
N GLY A 55 -8.09 -3.90 -12.72
CA GLY A 55 -8.70 -2.85 -11.90
C GLY A 55 -7.76 -2.21 -10.88
N ALA A 56 -6.50 -2.69 -10.76
CA ALA A 56 -5.54 -2.05 -9.87
C ALA A 56 -5.23 -0.62 -10.37
N PRO A 57 -5.35 0.42 -9.53
CA PRO A 57 -5.31 1.83 -9.95
C PRO A 57 -3.94 2.33 -10.40
N TRP A 58 -2.91 1.50 -10.28
CA TRP A 58 -1.55 1.77 -10.72
C TRP A 58 -1.23 1.19 -12.08
N ILE A 59 -2.06 0.27 -12.58
CA ILE A 59 -1.91 -0.30 -13.91
C ILE A 59 -2.52 0.70 -14.90
N PRO A 60 -1.75 1.17 -15.90
CA PRO A 60 -2.27 2.07 -16.93
C PRO A 60 -3.37 1.42 -17.78
N ALA A 61 -4.35 2.21 -18.23
CA ALA A 61 -5.40 1.73 -19.12
C ALA A 61 -4.86 1.18 -20.45
N ALA A 62 -3.75 1.74 -20.94
CA ALA A 62 -3.08 1.28 -22.15
C ALA A 62 -2.61 -0.18 -22.06
N ASP A 63 -2.15 -0.62 -20.88
CA ASP A 63 -1.75 -2.00 -20.64
C ASP A 63 -2.94 -2.96 -20.69
N VAL A 64 -4.10 -2.53 -20.20
CA VAL A 64 -5.34 -3.33 -20.31
C VAL A 64 -5.82 -3.40 -21.77
N VAL A 65 -5.72 -2.30 -22.52
CA VAL A 65 -6.06 -2.29 -23.96
C VAL A 65 -5.12 -3.23 -24.73
N ALA A 66 -3.82 -3.18 -24.47
CA ALA A 66 -2.83 -4.07 -25.07
C ALA A 66 -3.11 -5.54 -24.73
N PHE A 67 -3.43 -5.86 -23.47
CA PHE A 67 -3.84 -7.20 -23.08
C PHE A 67 -5.01 -7.73 -23.91
N VAL A 68 -6.05 -6.91 -24.09
CA VAL A 68 -7.24 -7.32 -24.85
C VAL A 68 -6.92 -7.47 -26.34
N LYS A 69 -6.08 -6.60 -26.89
CA LYS A 69 -5.64 -6.72 -28.30
C LYS A 69 -4.83 -7.99 -28.53
N GLU A 70 -3.85 -8.28 -27.68
CA GLU A 70 -2.94 -9.42 -27.83
C GLU A 70 -3.62 -10.75 -27.50
N THR A 71 -4.51 -10.78 -26.52
CA THR A 71 -5.10 -12.03 -26.01
C THR A 71 -6.43 -12.37 -26.68
N LEU A 72 -7.26 -11.36 -26.98
CA LEU A 72 -8.61 -11.56 -27.54
C LEU A 72 -8.70 -11.14 -29.02
N GLY A 73 -7.65 -10.50 -29.57
CA GLY A 73 -7.63 -10.04 -30.96
C GLY A 73 -8.56 -8.85 -31.24
N ALA A 74 -8.93 -8.09 -30.22
CA ALA A 74 -9.90 -6.99 -30.34
C ALA A 74 -9.32 -5.66 -29.88
N GLU A 75 -9.55 -4.61 -30.66
CA GLU A 75 -9.24 -3.24 -30.25
C GLU A 75 -10.40 -2.67 -29.45
N ILE A 76 -10.15 -2.24 -28.22
CA ILE A 76 -11.16 -1.67 -27.32
C ILE A 76 -10.74 -0.27 -26.84
N ARG A 77 -11.67 0.49 -26.26
CA ARG A 77 -11.33 1.73 -25.54
C ARG A 77 -11.66 1.59 -24.06
N ILE A 78 -10.78 2.13 -23.22
CA ILE A 78 -10.94 2.13 -21.78
C ILE A 78 -10.74 3.56 -21.28
N HIS A 79 -11.69 4.05 -20.49
CA HIS A 79 -11.57 5.28 -19.73
C HIS A 79 -11.47 4.94 -18.25
N HIS A 80 -10.40 5.41 -17.60
CA HIS A 80 -10.19 5.26 -16.17
C HIS A 80 -10.34 6.61 -15.50
N MET A 81 -11.16 6.69 -14.46
CA MET A 81 -11.33 7.86 -13.61
C MET A 81 -10.76 7.54 -12.22
N PRO A 82 -9.49 7.88 -11.96
CA PRO A 82 -8.81 7.51 -10.71
C PRO A 82 -9.53 8.04 -9.45
N GLU A 83 -10.15 9.22 -9.54
CA GLU A 83 -10.83 9.90 -8.42
C GLU A 83 -12.06 9.12 -7.95
N LEU A 84 -12.71 8.39 -8.87
CA LEU A 84 -13.89 7.58 -8.60
C LEU A 84 -13.58 6.08 -8.54
N ALA A 85 -12.31 5.71 -8.70
CA ALA A 85 -11.85 4.32 -8.86
C ALA A 85 -12.70 3.53 -9.88
N SER A 86 -13.17 4.20 -10.94
CA SER A 86 -14.13 3.65 -11.89
C SER A 86 -13.54 3.48 -13.27
N TRP A 87 -13.90 2.38 -13.93
CA TRP A 87 -13.45 2.04 -15.26
C TRP A 87 -14.65 1.89 -16.21
N THR A 88 -14.62 2.61 -17.33
CA THR A 88 -15.56 2.45 -18.44
C THR A 88 -14.88 1.71 -19.58
N VAL A 89 -15.54 0.65 -20.06
CA VAL A 89 -15.00 -0.22 -21.12
C VAL A 89 -15.92 -0.16 -22.33
N GLU A 90 -15.38 0.28 -23.46
CA GLU A 90 -16.03 0.24 -24.77
C GLU A 90 -15.52 -0.97 -25.55
N ALA A 91 -16.24 -2.09 -25.41
CA ALA A 91 -15.84 -3.37 -25.99
C ALA A 91 -17.03 -4.18 -26.55
N ARG A 92 -18.06 -3.49 -27.05
CA ARG A 92 -19.30 -4.12 -27.58
C ARG A 92 -19.03 -5.10 -28.73
N GLN A 93 -18.02 -4.83 -29.54
CA GLN A 93 -17.53 -5.67 -30.64
C GLN A 93 -17.19 -7.10 -30.21
N LEU A 94 -16.77 -7.31 -28.95
CA LEU A 94 -16.52 -8.66 -28.42
C LEU A 94 -17.82 -9.49 -28.30
N GLY A 95 -18.99 -8.85 -28.27
CA GLY A 95 -20.28 -9.54 -28.32
C GLY A 95 -20.62 -10.11 -29.70
N TYR A 96 -19.92 -9.69 -30.76
CA TYR A 96 -20.12 -10.18 -32.13
C TYR A 96 -18.99 -11.11 -32.60
N MET A 97 -18.02 -11.42 -31.73
CA MET A 97 -16.88 -12.27 -32.02
C MET A 97 -17.01 -13.59 -31.28
N ALA A 98 -16.78 -14.72 -31.96
CA ALA A 98 -16.80 -16.04 -31.33
C ALA A 98 -15.79 -16.16 -30.17
N THR A 99 -14.63 -15.51 -30.29
CA THR A 99 -13.63 -15.42 -29.21
C THR A 99 -14.22 -14.75 -27.96
N GLY A 100 -15.03 -13.71 -28.13
CA GLY A 100 -15.63 -12.94 -27.04
C GLY A 100 -16.90 -13.57 -26.45
N THR A 101 -17.64 -14.39 -27.18
CA THR A 101 -18.87 -15.05 -26.71
C THR A 101 -18.72 -16.51 -26.34
N SER A 102 -17.58 -17.14 -26.65
CA SER A 102 -17.33 -18.55 -26.33
C SER A 102 -16.02 -18.77 -25.58
N GLU A 103 -14.89 -18.28 -26.11
CA GLU A 103 -13.59 -18.59 -25.52
C GLU A 103 -13.36 -17.81 -24.22
N TRP A 104 -13.59 -16.49 -24.27
CA TRP A 104 -13.33 -15.52 -23.22
C TRP A 104 -14.59 -14.97 -22.56
N GLY A 105 -15.77 -15.40 -23.00
CA GLY A 105 -17.05 -15.03 -22.42
C GLY A 105 -18.10 -16.09 -22.66
N THR A 106 -19.35 -15.71 -22.45
CA THR A 106 -20.53 -16.51 -22.78
C THR A 106 -21.45 -15.72 -23.69
N GLU A 107 -22.42 -16.37 -24.33
CA GLU A 107 -23.42 -15.70 -25.17
C GLU A 107 -24.21 -14.63 -24.39
N ARG A 108 -24.47 -14.89 -23.10
CA ARG A 108 -25.24 -13.99 -22.22
C ARG A 108 -24.38 -12.99 -21.44
N ARG A 109 -23.06 -13.13 -21.46
CA ARG A 109 -22.10 -12.22 -20.82
C ARG A 109 -20.78 -12.26 -21.58
N HIS A 110 -20.67 -11.40 -22.58
CA HIS A 110 -19.52 -11.43 -23.48
C HIS A 110 -18.24 -10.92 -22.80
N ALA A 111 -17.08 -11.22 -23.38
CA ALA A 111 -15.78 -10.94 -22.78
C ALA A 111 -15.57 -9.45 -22.39
N GLY A 112 -16.06 -8.52 -23.22
CA GLY A 112 -16.04 -7.09 -22.92
C GLY A 112 -16.77 -6.71 -21.61
N GLU A 113 -17.92 -7.33 -21.32
CA GLU A 113 -18.62 -7.12 -20.05
C GLU A 113 -17.87 -7.76 -18.88
N LEU A 114 -17.26 -8.94 -19.08
CA LEU A 114 -16.46 -9.60 -18.05
C LEU A 114 -15.17 -8.82 -17.74
N ILE A 115 -14.56 -8.16 -18.73
CA ILE A 115 -13.44 -7.25 -18.52
C ILE A 115 -13.91 -6.04 -17.70
N ALA A 116 -15.07 -5.46 -18.03
CA ALA A 116 -15.66 -4.38 -17.24
C ALA A 116 -15.96 -4.82 -15.79
N ASP A 117 -16.44 -6.06 -15.60
CA ASP A 117 -16.66 -6.66 -14.29
C ASP A 117 -15.32 -6.82 -13.54
N ALA A 118 -14.27 -7.31 -14.20
CA ALA A 118 -12.95 -7.46 -13.61
C ALA A 118 -12.36 -6.12 -13.14
N LEU A 119 -12.39 -5.10 -14.00
CA LEU A 119 -11.86 -3.77 -13.71
C LEU A 119 -12.60 -3.07 -12.56
N ASN A 120 -13.91 -3.30 -12.44
CA ASN A 120 -14.73 -2.70 -11.39
C ASN A 120 -15.00 -3.65 -10.21
N SER A 121 -14.24 -4.74 -10.08
CA SER A 121 -14.37 -5.74 -9.01
C SER A 121 -15.79 -6.31 -8.83
N ARG A 122 -16.54 -6.44 -9.91
CA ARG A 122 -17.88 -7.05 -9.93
C ARG A 122 -17.80 -8.54 -10.24
N VAL A 123 -18.80 -9.27 -9.78
CA VAL A 123 -19.01 -10.68 -10.09
C VAL A 123 -20.24 -10.76 -10.99
N PRO A 124 -20.16 -11.44 -12.16
CA PRO A 124 -21.29 -11.53 -13.07
C PRO A 124 -22.45 -12.28 -12.40
N GLN A 125 -23.67 -11.81 -12.67
CA GLN A 125 -24.92 -12.43 -12.26
C GLN A 125 -25.88 -12.39 -13.44
N ILE A 126 -26.32 -13.56 -13.89
CA ILE A 126 -27.20 -13.71 -15.05
C ILE A 126 -28.58 -14.09 -14.54
N PHE A 127 -29.61 -13.39 -15.00
CA PHE A 127 -30.99 -13.60 -14.57
C PHE A 127 -31.88 -14.00 -15.74
N ASP A 128 -32.72 -14.99 -15.52
CA ASP A 128 -33.85 -15.34 -16.38
C ASP A 128 -35.08 -14.53 -16.00
N ILE A 129 -35.87 -14.18 -17.02
CA ILE A 129 -37.16 -13.52 -16.83
C ILE A 129 -38.24 -14.57 -17.05
N ILE A 130 -38.96 -14.90 -15.97
CA ILE A 130 -40.09 -15.82 -16.00
C ILE A 130 -41.37 -14.97 -15.94
N LYS A 131 -42.27 -15.16 -16.91
CA LYS A 131 -43.58 -14.50 -16.92
C LYS A 131 -44.59 -15.32 -16.12
N GLU A 132 -45.09 -14.77 -15.01
CA GLU A 132 -46.19 -15.32 -14.22
C GLU A 132 -47.42 -14.41 -14.42
N GLY A 133 -48.24 -14.71 -15.43
CA GLY A 133 -49.40 -13.88 -15.78
C GLY A 133 -48.99 -12.50 -16.33
N GLN A 134 -49.39 -11.42 -15.63
CA GLN A 134 -48.97 -10.05 -15.95
C GLN A 134 -47.68 -9.60 -15.24
N ALA A 135 -47.11 -10.43 -14.36
CA ALA A 135 -45.90 -10.09 -13.61
C ALA A 135 -44.65 -10.76 -14.22
N GLU A 136 -43.53 -10.02 -14.21
CA GLU A 136 -42.21 -10.54 -14.59
C GLU A 136 -41.36 -10.77 -13.35
N LYS A 137 -40.85 -11.99 -13.18
CA LYS A 137 -39.96 -12.37 -12.08
C LYS A 137 -38.56 -12.63 -12.61
N ARG A 138 -37.56 -11.99 -11.98
CA ARG A 138 -36.14 -12.23 -12.26
C ARG A 138 -35.62 -13.35 -11.35
N VAL A 139 -35.14 -14.43 -11.94
CA VAL A 139 -34.57 -15.58 -11.22
C VAL A 139 -33.11 -15.73 -11.63
N LEU A 140 -32.20 -15.92 -10.66
CA LEU A 140 -30.78 -16.10 -10.96
C LEU A 140 -30.58 -17.43 -11.72
N ASN A 141 -30.00 -17.34 -12.92
CA ASN A 141 -29.57 -18.52 -13.66
C ASN A 141 -28.21 -18.96 -13.13
N VAL A 142 -28.21 -20.00 -12.30
CA VAL A 142 -27.00 -20.50 -11.64
C VAL A 142 -26.00 -21.03 -12.67
N VAL A 143 -26.48 -21.76 -13.70
CA VAL A 143 -25.61 -22.39 -14.71
C VAL A 143 -24.84 -21.33 -15.51
N ASP A 144 -25.55 -20.37 -16.08
CA ASP A 144 -24.91 -19.31 -16.88
C ASP A 144 -24.06 -18.39 -16.01
N THR A 145 -24.48 -18.13 -14.76
CA THR A 145 -23.70 -17.34 -13.81
C THR A 145 -22.37 -18.02 -13.47
N GLU A 146 -22.36 -19.32 -13.20
CA GLU A 146 -21.12 -20.06 -12.94
C GLU A 146 -20.22 -20.12 -14.19
N ALA A 147 -20.80 -20.34 -15.38
CA ALA A 147 -20.05 -20.29 -16.63
C ALA A 147 -19.38 -18.91 -16.83
N ALA A 148 -20.10 -17.81 -16.56
CA ALA A 148 -19.55 -16.46 -16.64
C ALA A 148 -18.44 -16.21 -15.60
N LYS A 149 -18.58 -16.73 -14.37
CA LYS A 149 -17.54 -16.66 -13.33
C LYS A 149 -16.28 -17.42 -13.71
N GLU A 150 -16.41 -18.57 -14.35
CA GLU A 150 -15.29 -19.35 -14.86
C GLU A 150 -14.53 -18.54 -15.92
N LYS A 151 -15.24 -17.94 -16.89
CA LYS A 151 -14.63 -17.07 -17.90
C LYS A 151 -13.97 -15.84 -17.31
N LEU A 152 -14.60 -15.19 -16.32
CA LEU A 152 -13.98 -14.08 -15.58
C LEU A 152 -12.67 -14.51 -14.89
N THR A 153 -12.65 -15.70 -14.30
CA THR A 153 -11.46 -16.26 -13.66
C THR A 153 -10.37 -16.54 -14.68
N LYS A 154 -10.72 -17.12 -15.83
CA LYS A 154 -9.80 -17.33 -16.97
C LYS A 154 -9.17 -16.00 -17.42
N ILE A 155 -9.96 -14.94 -17.61
CA ILE A 155 -9.47 -13.60 -17.97
C ILE A 155 -8.49 -13.07 -16.92
N LYS A 156 -8.86 -13.12 -15.63
CA LYS A 156 -8.02 -12.62 -14.54
C LYS A 156 -6.69 -13.36 -14.45
N THR A 157 -6.71 -14.69 -14.64
CA THR A 157 -5.49 -15.51 -14.62
C THR A 157 -4.61 -15.22 -15.83
N ALA A 158 -5.18 -15.15 -17.04
CA ALA A 158 -4.44 -14.81 -18.25
C ALA A 158 -3.77 -13.44 -18.12
N PHE A 159 -4.47 -12.45 -17.59
CA PHE A 159 -3.91 -11.11 -17.35
C PHE A 159 -2.72 -11.13 -16.39
N ARG A 160 -2.80 -11.90 -15.28
CA ARG A 160 -1.70 -12.00 -14.30
C ARG A 160 -0.43 -12.60 -14.89
N THR A 161 -0.58 -13.55 -15.82
CA THR A 161 0.56 -14.13 -16.52
C THR A 161 1.08 -13.16 -17.58
N TRP A 162 0.16 -12.61 -18.40
CA TRP A 162 0.49 -11.73 -19.50
C TRP A 162 1.21 -10.46 -19.03
N ILE A 163 0.77 -9.82 -17.95
CA ILE A 163 1.33 -8.54 -17.52
C ILE A 163 2.83 -8.62 -17.21
N TRP A 164 3.33 -9.80 -16.83
CA TRP A 164 4.72 -10.07 -16.51
C TRP A 164 5.48 -10.88 -17.57
N SER A 165 4.86 -11.16 -18.73
CA SER A 165 5.47 -11.99 -19.78
C SER A 165 6.47 -11.26 -20.65
N ASP A 166 6.40 -9.92 -20.69
CA ASP A 166 7.25 -9.05 -21.49
C ASP A 166 8.22 -8.30 -20.56
N PRO A 167 9.56 -8.38 -20.79
CA PRO A 167 10.55 -7.75 -19.92
C PRO A 167 10.38 -6.23 -19.80
N ASP A 168 10.15 -5.53 -20.92
CA ASP A 168 10.06 -4.06 -20.93
C ASP A 168 8.81 -3.58 -20.16
N ARG A 169 7.67 -4.23 -20.36
CA ARG A 169 6.44 -4.00 -19.59
C ARG A 169 6.66 -4.31 -18.11
N THR A 170 7.33 -5.41 -17.80
CA THR A 170 7.61 -5.85 -16.44
C THR A 170 8.41 -4.81 -15.67
N ASP A 171 9.54 -4.37 -16.22
CA ASP A 171 10.42 -3.39 -15.57
C ASP A 171 9.72 -2.04 -15.36
N ARG A 172 8.99 -1.57 -16.40
CA ARG A 172 8.21 -0.32 -16.31
C ARG A 172 7.14 -0.40 -15.21
N LEU A 173 6.37 -1.49 -15.16
CA LEU A 173 5.29 -1.66 -14.20
C LEU A 173 5.80 -1.88 -12.77
N ALA A 174 6.90 -2.63 -12.60
CA ALA A 174 7.56 -2.77 -11.31
C ALA A 174 8.08 -1.43 -10.79
N ARG A 175 8.67 -0.58 -11.65
CA ARG A 175 9.08 0.79 -11.29
C ARG A 175 7.91 1.63 -10.82
N VAL A 176 6.82 1.67 -11.59
CA VAL A 176 5.59 2.40 -11.24
C VAL A 176 5.03 1.95 -9.89
N TYR A 177 5.02 0.64 -9.63
CA TYR A 177 4.56 0.09 -8.36
C TYR A 177 5.46 0.51 -7.21
N ASN A 178 6.79 0.39 -7.38
CA ASN A 178 7.76 0.71 -6.34
C ASN A 178 7.77 2.19 -5.97
N ASP A 179 7.66 3.08 -6.97
CA ASP A 179 7.57 4.52 -6.74
C ASP A 179 6.31 4.91 -5.97
N ARG A 180 5.18 4.26 -6.26
CA ARG A 180 3.90 4.63 -5.70
C ARG A 180 3.61 4.00 -4.35
N PHE A 181 4.01 2.74 -4.14
CA PHE A 181 3.62 1.97 -2.94
C PHE A 181 4.80 1.50 -2.10
N ASN A 182 5.93 1.12 -2.70
CA ASN A 182 7.13 0.72 -1.96
C ASN A 182 8.00 1.93 -1.58
N ASN A 183 7.36 2.92 -0.94
CA ASN A 183 7.94 4.24 -0.72
C ASN A 183 8.08 4.57 0.79
N ILE A 184 7.68 3.68 1.70
CA ILE A 184 7.69 3.97 3.13
C ILE A 184 8.90 3.34 3.81
N ALA A 185 9.84 4.18 4.28
CA ALA A 185 10.88 3.75 5.22
C ALA A 185 10.37 3.85 6.67
N PRO A 186 10.44 2.77 7.47
CA PRO A 186 10.08 2.82 8.89
C PRO A 186 10.97 3.81 9.66
N ARG A 187 10.38 4.57 10.58
CA ARG A 187 11.15 5.47 11.44
C ARG A 187 12.00 4.68 12.43
N HIS A 188 13.32 4.81 12.33
CA HIS A 188 14.27 4.21 13.26
C HIS A 188 14.64 5.19 14.38
N PHE A 189 14.24 4.87 15.61
CA PHE A 189 14.59 5.67 16.79
C PHE A 189 15.88 5.15 17.42
N ASN A 190 16.89 6.01 17.50
CA ASN A 190 18.14 5.78 18.22
C ASN A 190 18.26 6.75 19.40
N GLY A 191 18.38 6.23 20.62
CA GLY A 191 18.53 7.04 21.85
C GLY A 191 19.94 7.05 22.42
N ASP A 192 20.96 6.55 21.72
CA ASP A 192 22.32 6.44 22.25
C ASP A 192 22.93 7.80 22.62
N HIS A 193 22.47 8.87 21.97
CA HIS A 193 22.87 10.25 22.22
C HIS A 193 22.27 10.85 23.52
N LEU A 194 21.35 10.14 24.19
CA LEU A 194 20.71 10.61 25.42
C LEU A 194 21.67 10.50 26.62
N ASN A 195 21.94 11.65 27.23
CA ASN A 195 22.83 11.77 28.41
C ASN A 195 22.07 11.73 29.75
N LEU A 196 20.73 11.80 29.75
CA LEU A 196 19.81 11.61 30.89
C LEU A 196 20.36 12.05 32.27
N PRO A 197 20.71 13.34 32.43
CA PRO A 197 21.29 13.83 33.69
C PRO A 197 20.28 13.75 34.83
N GLY A 198 20.76 13.40 36.03
CA GLY A 198 19.90 13.17 37.20
C GLY A 198 19.40 11.73 37.33
N ALA A 199 19.70 10.84 36.36
CA ALA A 199 19.60 9.41 36.58
C ALA A 199 20.61 8.97 37.65
N SER A 200 20.20 8.08 38.55
CA SER A 200 21.11 7.48 39.54
C SER A 200 22.25 6.76 38.81
N GLY A 201 23.50 7.03 39.21
CA GLY A 201 24.68 6.33 38.68
C GLY A 201 24.69 4.82 38.98
N ALA A 202 23.80 4.34 39.85
CA ALA A 202 23.63 2.92 40.15
C ALA A 202 22.90 2.14 39.04
N LEU A 203 22.31 2.84 38.05
CA LEU A 203 21.48 2.23 37.01
C LEU A 203 21.92 2.71 35.63
N SER A 204 22.33 1.77 34.78
CA SER A 204 22.58 2.04 33.35
C SER A 204 21.41 1.55 32.52
N LEU A 205 20.84 2.44 31.70
CA LEU A 205 19.75 2.07 30.81
C LEU A 205 20.26 1.30 29.59
N TYR A 206 19.59 0.20 29.30
CA TYR A 206 19.86 -0.60 28.10
C TYR A 206 19.50 0.16 26.83
N ARG A 207 20.13 -0.22 25.71
CA ARG A 207 19.92 0.37 24.38
C ARG A 207 18.43 0.43 24.01
N HIS A 208 17.65 -0.62 24.27
CA HIS A 208 16.21 -0.62 23.94
C HIS A 208 15.39 0.37 24.77
N GLN A 209 15.78 0.61 26.02
CA GLN A 209 15.13 1.61 26.88
C GLN A 209 15.44 3.02 26.37
N LYS A 210 16.71 3.31 26.04
CA LYS A 210 17.10 4.60 25.43
C LYS A 210 16.34 4.86 24.12
N ARG A 211 16.19 3.83 23.27
CA ARG A 211 15.37 3.92 22.04
C ARG A 211 13.90 4.23 22.35
N GLY A 212 13.33 3.59 23.37
CA GLY A 212 11.96 3.85 23.83
C GLY A 212 11.77 5.28 24.34
N ILE A 213 12.72 5.78 25.13
CA ILE A 213 12.75 7.16 25.63
C ILE A 213 12.80 8.15 24.47
N TRP A 214 13.72 7.96 23.53
CA TRP A 214 13.84 8.84 22.37
C TRP A 214 12.57 8.82 21.51
N ARG A 215 11.96 7.65 21.32
CA ARG A 215 10.68 7.54 20.59
C ARG A 215 9.57 8.36 21.25
N ILE A 216 9.42 8.29 22.58
CA ILE A 216 8.44 9.10 23.31
C ILE A 216 8.71 10.59 23.09
N ILE A 217 9.96 11.03 23.22
CA ILE A 217 10.34 12.44 23.05
C ILE A 217 10.10 12.92 21.61
N ALA A 218 10.51 12.15 20.61
CA ALA A 218 10.57 12.58 19.21
C ALA A 218 9.27 12.32 18.42
N ALA A 219 8.39 11.44 18.90
CA ALA A 219 7.11 11.12 18.27
C ALA A 219 5.88 11.41 19.15
N GLY A 220 6.06 11.65 20.45
CA GLY A 220 4.95 11.87 21.38
C GLY A 220 4.19 10.58 21.66
N ALA A 221 2.94 10.50 21.19
CA ALA A 221 2.03 9.38 21.44
C ALA A 221 2.65 8.04 21.03
N THR A 222 3.08 7.26 22.02
CA THR A 222 3.90 6.06 21.82
C THR A 222 3.36 4.89 22.63
N TYR A 223 3.17 3.75 21.96
CA TYR A 223 2.87 2.48 22.60
C TYR A 223 4.17 1.66 22.77
N LEU A 224 4.50 1.28 24.02
CA LEU A 224 5.68 0.50 24.37
C LEU A 224 5.32 -0.95 24.73
N ALA A 225 5.22 -1.80 23.71
CA ALA A 225 4.92 -3.23 23.83
C ALA A 225 6.16 -4.09 24.18
N HIS A 226 6.98 -3.69 25.15
CA HIS A 226 8.11 -4.52 25.59
C HIS A 226 7.62 -5.67 26.49
N ALA A 227 8.37 -6.77 26.50
CA ALA A 227 8.13 -7.92 27.38
C ALA A 227 8.03 -7.52 28.87
N VAL A 228 7.40 -8.38 29.67
CA VAL A 228 7.40 -8.24 31.14
C VAL A 228 8.85 -8.28 31.65
N GLY A 229 9.20 -7.43 32.62
CA GLY A 229 10.57 -7.33 33.13
C GLY A 229 11.55 -6.50 32.28
N ALA A 230 11.20 -6.08 31.06
CA ALA A 230 12.09 -5.32 30.17
C ALA A 230 12.38 -3.87 30.59
N GLY A 231 11.95 -3.45 31.80
CA GLY A 231 12.17 -2.11 32.34
C GLY A 231 11.30 -1.02 31.73
N LYS A 232 10.03 -1.32 31.42
CA LYS A 232 9.05 -0.35 30.87
C LYS A 232 8.81 0.84 31.81
N THR A 233 8.58 0.60 33.10
CA THR A 233 8.37 1.65 34.12
C THR A 233 9.53 2.64 34.14
N MET A 234 10.75 2.12 34.21
CA MET A 234 11.98 2.92 34.17
C MET A 234 12.11 3.72 32.86
N THR A 235 11.74 3.12 31.73
CA THR A 235 11.72 3.80 30.42
C THR A 235 10.75 4.97 30.43
N MET A 236 9.54 4.79 30.98
CA MET A 236 8.51 5.84 31.06
C MET A 236 8.92 6.96 32.02
N ALA A 237 9.45 6.63 33.19
CA ALA A 237 9.94 7.60 34.17
C ALA A 237 11.08 8.46 33.58
N ALA A 238 12.08 7.82 32.98
CA ALA A 238 13.20 8.51 32.33
C ALA A 238 12.71 9.41 31.18
N ALA A 239 11.74 8.96 30.37
CA ALA A 239 11.16 9.79 29.31
C ALA A 239 10.41 11.01 29.86
N VAL A 240 9.67 10.88 30.96
CA VAL A 240 8.99 12.01 31.61
C VAL A 240 10.01 13.01 32.17
N MET A 241 11.02 12.53 32.89
CA MET A 241 12.06 13.37 33.46
C MET A 241 12.81 14.14 32.37
N GLU A 242 13.17 13.45 31.28
CA GLU A 242 13.89 14.06 30.17
C GLU A 242 13.03 15.07 29.40
N GLN A 243 11.75 14.78 29.14
CA GLN A 243 10.83 15.76 28.54
C GLN A 243 10.66 17.01 29.40
N LYS A 244 10.59 16.85 30.73
CA LYS A 244 10.51 17.98 31.66
C LYS A 244 11.80 18.80 31.67
N ARG A 245 12.95 18.14 31.65
CA ARG A 245 14.27 18.79 31.58
C ARG A 245 14.45 19.57 30.29
N LEU A 246 14.00 19.02 29.16
CA LEU A 246 14.01 19.66 27.85
C LEU A 246 12.93 20.76 27.70
N GLY A 247 12.08 20.98 28.71
CA GLY A 247 11.01 21.97 28.67
C GLY A 247 9.84 21.60 27.74
N LEU A 248 9.77 20.35 27.27
CA LEU A 248 8.72 19.87 26.38
C LEU A 248 7.38 19.68 27.09
N ILE A 249 7.41 19.44 28.40
CA ILE A 249 6.22 19.30 29.24
C ILE A 249 6.38 20.07 30.55
N ALA A 250 5.27 20.65 31.04
CA ALA A 250 5.23 21.34 32.35
C ALA A 250 4.70 20.44 33.47
N LYS A 251 3.75 19.54 33.16
CA LYS A 251 3.13 18.60 34.10
C LYS A 251 3.09 17.21 33.47
N ALA A 252 3.29 16.18 34.29
CA ALA A 252 3.19 14.80 33.89
C ALA A 252 2.16 14.08 34.77
N MET A 253 1.39 13.18 34.17
CA MET A 253 0.44 12.32 34.86
C MET A 253 0.76 10.87 34.47
N LEU A 254 1.03 10.02 35.46
CA LEU A 254 1.15 8.57 35.27
C LEU A 254 -0.11 7.91 35.84
N VAL A 255 -0.76 7.08 35.03
CA VAL A 255 -1.91 6.28 35.45
C VAL A 255 -1.48 4.83 35.50
N VAL A 256 -1.61 4.21 36.67
CA VAL A 256 -1.25 2.81 36.91
C VAL A 256 -2.42 2.07 37.56
N PRO A 257 -2.61 0.76 37.29
CA PRO A 257 -3.53 -0.05 38.06
C PRO A 257 -3.16 -0.05 39.55
N GLY A 258 -4.15 0.01 40.44
CA GLY A 258 -3.91 0.16 41.88
C GLY A 258 -2.99 -0.91 42.48
N HIS A 259 -3.05 -2.15 41.98
CA HIS A 259 -2.20 -3.26 42.43
C HIS A 259 -0.72 -3.13 42.01
N CYS A 260 -0.38 -2.20 41.11
CA CYS A 260 1.00 -1.94 40.67
C CYS A 260 1.61 -0.70 41.35
N LEU A 261 0.88 0.00 42.24
CA LEU A 261 1.31 1.30 42.79
C LEU A 261 2.63 1.20 43.58
N ALA A 262 2.84 0.12 44.34
CA ALA A 262 4.08 -0.09 45.09
C ALA A 262 5.32 -0.37 44.19
N GLN A 263 5.10 -0.59 42.89
CA GLN A 263 6.11 -0.92 41.89
C GLN A 263 6.31 0.22 40.87
N ALA A 264 5.51 1.28 40.95
CA ALA A 264 5.44 2.39 40.00
C ALA A 264 6.39 3.53 40.38
#